data_AF-A0A5C3PKQ9-F1
#
_entry.id   AF-A0A5C3PKQ9-F1
#
_cell.length_a   1.000
_cell.length_b   1.000
_cell.length_c   1.000
_cell.angle_alpha   90.00
_cell.angle_beta   90.00
_cell.angle_gamma   90.00
#
_symmetry.space_group_name_H-M   'P 1'
#
loop_
_entity.id
_entity.type
_entity.pdbx_description
1 polymer ?
#
loop_
_entity_poly.entity_id
_entity_poly.type
_entity_poly.pdbx_seq_one_letter_code
_entity_poly.pdbx_strand_id
1 'polypeptide(L)'
;MVRKVDGAYRRVPNDWDLATMGADEHHRLCHDNSHPVGNWIFMALDLMTDEGHNVPRLYRHDLEGYTWILPWVFLQASIRRAEHGA
;
A
#
# COMPACT_ATOMS: atom_id res chain seq x y z
N MET A 1 7.26 2.95 -9.30
CA MET A 1 8.22 3.43 -10.31
C MET A 1 7.49 3.73 -11.62
N VAL A 2 7.85 4.80 -12.33
CA VAL A 2 7.24 5.16 -13.63
C VAL A 2 8.29 5.03 -14.73
N ARG A 3 7.96 4.32 -15.80
CA ARG A 3 8.81 4.17 -16.98
C ARG A 3 8.05 4.63 -18.22
N LYS A 4 8.67 5.46 -19.06
CA LYS A 4 8.14 5.81 -20.38
C LYS A 4 8.62 4.77 -21.40
N VAL A 5 7.69 4.15 -22.12
CA VAL A 5 7.95 3.12 -23.16
C VAL A 5 7.11 3.48 -24.37
N ASP A 6 7.75 3.71 -25.51
CA ASP A 6 7.09 4.06 -26.78
C ASP A 6 6.11 5.24 -26.65
N GLY A 7 6.49 6.27 -25.89
CA GLY A 7 5.64 7.43 -25.63
C GLY A 7 4.60 7.26 -24.51
N ALA A 8 4.28 6.02 -24.11
CA ALA A 8 3.32 5.71 -23.05
C ALA A 8 3.97 5.58 -21.68
N TYR A 9 3.26 6.03 -20.64
CA TYR A 9 3.69 5.84 -19.24
C TYR A 9 3.22 4.48 -18.72
N ARG A 10 4.16 3.65 -18.29
CA ARG A 10 3.90 2.40 -17.55
C ARG A 10 4.24 2.61 -16.09
N ARG A 11 3.29 2.30 -15.21
CA ARG A 11 3.47 2.36 -13.75
C ARG A 11 3.69 0.95 -13.25
N VAL A 12 4.81 0.73 -12.56
CA VAL A 12 5.17 -0.57 -11.97
C VAL A 12 5.16 -0.40 -10.46
N PRO A 13 4.43 -1.25 -9.71
CA PRO A 13 4.56 -1.33 -8.26
C PRO A 13 6.02 -1.62 -7.89
N ASN A 14 6.53 -0.86 -6.93
CA ASN A 14 7.91 -0.95 -6.43
C ASN A 14 7.84 -1.04 -4.90
N ASP A 15 8.99 -1.19 -4.25
CA ASP A 15 9.11 -1.18 -2.79
C ASP A 15 8.57 -2.47 -2.16
N TRP A 16 9.21 -3.58 -2.55
CA TRP A 16 8.87 -4.94 -2.11
C TRP A 16 9.78 -5.44 -0.98
N ASP A 17 10.55 -4.55 -0.35
CA ASP A 17 11.43 -4.86 0.77
C ASP A 17 10.67 -5.37 2.01
N LEU A 18 9.39 -4.99 2.16
CA LEU A 18 8.47 -5.47 3.20
C LEU A 18 7.59 -6.64 2.77
N ALA A 19 7.75 -7.13 1.53
CA ALA A 19 6.87 -8.15 0.99
C ALA A 19 7.22 -9.53 1.56
N THR A 20 6.23 -10.19 2.15
CA THR A 20 6.40 -11.54 2.67
C THR A 20 5.84 -12.56 1.69
N MET A 21 6.60 -13.62 1.40
CA MET A 21 6.09 -14.77 0.67
C MET A 21 5.45 -15.74 1.68
N GLY A 22 4.20 -16.15 1.42
CA GLY A 22 3.37 -16.87 2.40
C GLY A 22 3.87 -18.23 2.90
N ALA A 23 5.02 -18.71 2.42
CA ALA A 23 5.64 -19.99 2.79
C ALA A 23 6.93 -19.86 3.63
N ASP A 24 7.47 -18.64 3.80
CA ASP A 24 8.78 -18.49 4.42
C ASP A 24 8.66 -18.15 5.91
N GLU A 25 8.68 -19.21 6.73
CA GLU A 25 8.71 -19.12 8.19
C GLU A 25 9.89 -18.29 8.71
N HIS A 26 11.00 -18.25 7.97
CA HIS A 26 12.15 -17.39 8.26
C HIS A 26 11.83 -15.90 8.09
N HIS A 27 10.98 -15.52 7.13
CA HIS A 27 10.65 -14.11 6.87
C HIS A 27 9.61 -13.57 7.86
N ARG A 28 8.72 -14.44 8.39
CA ARG A 28 7.85 -14.12 9.54
C ARG A 28 8.65 -13.73 10.79
N LEU A 29 9.88 -14.21 10.93
CA LEU A 29 10.78 -13.90 12.06
C LEU A 29 11.62 -12.63 11.82
N CYS A 30 11.85 -12.25 10.56
CA CYS A 30 12.65 -11.06 10.20
C CYS A 30 11.84 -9.76 10.24
N HIS A 31 10.52 -9.81 10.04
CA HIS A 31 9.65 -8.69 10.35
C HIS A 31 9.22 -8.81 11.81
N ASP A 32 10.00 -8.16 12.68
CA ASP A 32 9.49 -7.79 13.98
C ASP A 32 8.28 -6.86 13.76
N ASN A 33 7.08 -7.41 13.88
CA ASN A 33 5.84 -6.68 13.78
C ASN A 33 5.69 -5.64 14.90
N SER A 34 6.64 -5.54 15.86
CA SER A 34 6.67 -4.54 16.93
C SER A 34 6.64 -3.10 16.42
N HIS A 35 7.00 -2.86 15.15
CA HIS A 35 6.99 -1.55 14.55
C HIS A 35 6.01 -1.49 13.36
N PRO A 36 5.14 -0.47 13.31
CA PRO A 36 4.31 -0.22 12.14
C PRO A 36 5.21 0.06 10.94
N VAL A 37 5.41 -0.94 10.07
CA VAL A 37 6.17 -0.77 8.83
C VAL A 37 5.24 -0.42 7.68
N GLY A 38 5.64 0.60 6.92
CA GLY A 38 4.85 1.21 5.84
C GLY A 38 4.33 2.61 6.19
N ASN A 39 3.70 3.28 5.23
CA ASN A 39 3.03 4.55 5.49
C ASN A 39 1.71 4.31 6.21
N TRP A 40 1.63 4.72 7.47
CA TRP A 40 0.44 4.56 8.32
C TRP A 40 -0.87 5.03 7.67
N ILE A 41 -0.87 6.03 6.79
CA ILE A 41 -2.11 6.49 6.12
C ILE A 41 -2.77 5.40 5.26
N PHE A 42 -2.00 4.41 4.81
CA PHE A 42 -2.48 3.28 4.00
C PHE A 42 -2.41 1.95 4.73
N MET A 43 -2.20 1.94 6.05
CA MET A 43 -2.13 0.72 6.83
C MET A 43 -3.54 0.24 7.18
N ALA A 44 -3.74 -1.08 7.24
CA ALA A 44 -4.99 -1.64 7.70
C ALA A 44 -5.21 -1.31 9.19
N LEU A 45 -6.46 -1.05 9.58
CA LEU A 45 -6.79 -0.55 10.92
C LEU A 45 -6.43 -1.55 12.02
N ASP A 46 -6.52 -2.85 11.77
CA ASP A 46 -6.18 -3.88 12.76
C ASP A 46 -4.68 -3.92 13.08
N LEU A 47 -3.83 -3.57 12.12
CA LEU A 47 -2.39 -3.40 12.29
C LEU A 47 -2.01 -2.12 13.06
N MET A 48 -2.94 -1.17 13.23
CA MET A 48 -2.69 0.09 13.95
C MET A 48 -3.00 0.02 15.45
N THR A 49 -3.52 -1.10 15.93
CA THR A 49 -3.86 -1.29 17.34
C THR A 49 -2.61 -1.56 18.18
N ASP A 50 -2.71 -1.39 19.50
CA ASP A 50 -1.61 -1.76 20.42
C ASP A 50 -1.20 -3.23 20.28
N GLU A 51 -2.13 -4.10 19.86
CA GLU A 51 -1.90 -5.52 19.58
C GLU A 51 -1.61 -5.83 18.10
N GLY A 52 -1.53 -4.80 17.24
CA GLY A 52 -1.34 -4.94 15.79
C GLY A 52 -0.06 -5.68 15.42
N HIS A 53 0.93 -5.67 16.31
CA HIS A 53 2.17 -6.45 16.17
C HIS A 53 1.95 -7.97 16.22
N ASN A 54 0.88 -8.45 16.85
CA ASN A 54 0.54 -9.87 16.92
C ASN A 54 -0.35 -10.31 15.76
N VAL A 55 -0.82 -9.38 14.94
CA VAL A 55 -1.70 -9.66 13.81
C VAL A 55 -0.85 -10.16 12.63
N PRO A 56 -1.10 -11.37 12.11
CA PRO A 56 -0.39 -11.85 10.94
C PRO A 56 -0.70 -10.97 9.74
N ARG A 57 0.32 -10.48 9.02
CA ARG A 57 0.08 -9.76 7.76
C ARG A 57 -0.49 -10.71 6.71
N LEU A 58 -1.67 -10.36 6.18
CA LEU A 58 -2.42 -11.14 5.21
C LEU A 58 -2.77 -10.26 4.01
N TYR A 59 -3.04 -10.89 2.86
CA TYR A 59 -3.46 -10.20 1.63
C TYR A 59 -4.64 -9.23 1.82
N ARG A 60 -5.54 -9.51 2.78
CA ARG A 60 -6.66 -8.60 3.09
C ARG A 60 -6.19 -7.22 3.58
N HIS A 61 -5.04 -7.13 4.26
CA HIS A 61 -4.49 -5.86 4.74
C HIS A 61 -3.95 -5.02 3.57
N ASP A 62 -3.36 -5.67 2.55
CA ASP A 62 -2.94 -4.99 1.33
C ASP A 62 -4.14 -4.45 0.54
N LEU A 63 -5.26 -5.19 0.52
CA LEU A 63 -6.51 -4.73 -0.09
C LEU A 63 -7.13 -3.54 0.64
N GLU A 64 -7.08 -3.54 1.97
CA GLU A 64 -7.53 -2.39 2.77
C GLU A 64 -6.65 -1.16 2.49
N GLY A 65 -5.33 -1.33 2.51
CA GLY A 65 -4.38 -0.28 2.13
C GLY A 65 -4.61 0.28 0.74
N TYR A 66 -4.90 -0.59 -0.23
CA TYR A 66 -5.27 -0.18 -1.59
C TYR A 66 -6.57 0.62 -1.62
N THR A 67 -7.56 0.26 -0.80
CA THR A 67 -8.83 0.98 -0.69
C THR A 67 -8.61 2.41 -0.19
N TRP A 68 -7.68 2.61 0.75
CA TRP A 68 -7.33 3.95 1.25
C TRP A 68 -6.69 4.87 0.18
N ILE A 69 -6.21 4.33 -0.94
CA ILE A 69 -5.70 5.14 -2.07
C ILE A 69 -6.86 5.76 -2.87
N LEU A 70 -8.04 5.12 -2.90
CA LEU A 70 -9.15 5.52 -3.78
C LEU A 70 -9.69 6.93 -3.51
N PRO A 71 -9.88 7.40 -2.26
CA PRO A 71 -10.29 8.78 -2.00
C PRO A 71 -9.38 9.81 -2.65
N TRP A 72 -8.06 9.59 -2.61
CA TRP A 72 -7.08 10.47 -3.23
C TRP A 72 -7.17 10.45 -4.76
N VAL A 73 -7.38 9.27 -5.36
CA VAL A 73 -7.58 9.12 -6.80
C VAL A 73 -8.84 9.86 -7.25
N PHE A 74 -9.94 9.71 -6.53
CA PHE A 74 -11.20 10.38 -6.85
C PHE A 74 -11.11 11.90 -6.66
N LEU A 75 -10.48 12.36 -5.58
CA LEU A 75 -10.25 13.80 -5.35
C LEU A 75 -9.38 14.42 -6.45
N GLN A 76 -8.29 13.74 -6.84
CA GLN A 76 -7.45 14.23 -7.92
C GLN A 76 -8.18 14.23 -9.27
N ALA A 77 -9.02 13.22 -9.52
CA ALA A 77 -9.84 13.17 -10.72
C ALA A 77 -10.90 14.30 -10.75
N SER A 78 -11.52 14.62 -9.61
CA SER A 78 -12.49 15.71 -9.53
C SER A 78 -11.82 17.07 -9.74
N ILE A 79 -10.64 17.30 -9.15
CA ILE A 79 -9.87 18.53 -9.35
C ILE A 79 -9.53 18.73 -10.82
N ARG A 80 -8.96 17.70 -11.48
CA ARG A 80 -8.61 17.77 -12.91
C ARG A 80 -9.83 18.01 -13.80
N ARG A 81 -10.98 17.43 -13.46
CA ARG A 81 -12.23 17.68 -14.19
C ARG A 81 -12.68 19.14 -14.06
N ALA A 82 -12.55 19.73 -12.87
CA ALA A 82 -12.88 21.14 -12.66
C ALA A 82 -11.92 22.08 -13.44
N GLU A 83 -10.63 21.75 -13.50
CA GLU A 83 -9.62 22.55 -14.22
C GLU A 83 -9.75 22.50 -15.75
N HIS A 84 -10.21 21.37 -16.31
CA HIS A 84 -10.37 21.18 -17.76
C HIS A 84 -11.82 21.38 -18.27
N GLY A 85 -12.76 21.62 -17.36
CA GLY A 85 -14.18 21.84 -17.66
C GLY A 85 -14.64 23.29 -17.54
N ALA A 86 -13.73 24.25 -17.38
CA ALA A 86 -13.97 25.69 -17.31
C ALA A 86 -13.37 26.43 -18.51
#